data_AF-A0A2T4MXL4-F1
#
_entry.id   AF-A0A2T4MXL4-F1
#
_cell.length_a   1.000
_cell.length_b   1.000
_cell.length_c   1.000
_cell.angle_alpha   90.00
_cell.angle_beta   90.00
_cell.angle_gamma   90.00
#
_symmetry.space_group_name_H-M   'P 1'
#
loop_
_entity.id
_entity.type
_entity.pdbx_description
1 polymer ?
#
loop_
_entity_poly.entity_id
_entity_poly.type
_entity_poly.pdbx_seq_one_letter_code
_entity_poly.pdbx_strand_id
1 'polypeptide(L)'
;MNEELLRHHLAIIEHRWPWLAAHLTVAQLGDLQVELCEGLSSTLLVNGIQLTSRHDRVKEAELQAATLPDVPVLHLYGTGLGDLQKVLLTRNRLETLHVHIMHHNLFTLVLALLEHDEWLQDPRVELSLAADEQEIVLPFFALPSELELAEDAACRIRGRLVSEVMATYTKQRFVPDLPRITGRLTENLPLVDEDGDVATLFGSHPDATALVIASGPSLQHHLPHLAGLLQQHPEWKVICVDTALAPLRQYGIRVDLVVTIDDALTPDRLASQGLTSVPLVYAPMVPHETLASWQGPRFTAYSISPVYEQLRHTHPKGLLHQGGSVIHPTVDLAVKMGCREIILLGCDFAFPGGQTHTGWDDGALGPVASQALSWVLDGHGQRVSTNPNFTTYQIELERYIANHPEVKFWNSSRDGAALLGCDYHPELMP
;
A
#
# COMPACT_ATOMS: atom_id res chain seq x y z
N MET A 1 -32.60 17.40 10.44
CA MET A 1 -31.36 17.75 11.14
C MET A 1 -31.72 18.58 12.36
N ASN A 2 -31.16 18.28 13.53
CA ASN A 2 -31.40 19.05 14.75
C ASN A 2 -30.26 20.06 14.95
N GLU A 3 -30.50 21.33 14.59
CA GLU A 3 -29.51 22.40 14.69
C GLU A 3 -29.11 22.73 16.14
N GLU A 4 -30.03 22.58 17.08
CA GLU A 4 -29.77 22.81 18.51
C GLU A 4 -28.82 21.75 19.05
N LEU A 5 -29.08 20.47 18.71
CA LEU A 5 -28.22 19.35 19.07
C LEU A 5 -26.83 19.47 18.47
N LEU A 6 -26.73 19.86 17.19
CA LEU A 6 -25.44 20.10 16.56
C LEU A 6 -24.66 21.22 17.28
N ARG A 7 -25.33 22.35 17.58
CA ARG A 7 -24.69 23.47 18.29
C ARG A 7 -24.19 23.05 19.67
N HIS A 8 -24.97 22.23 20.37
CA HIS A 8 -24.59 21.67 21.67
C HIS A 8 -23.32 20.81 21.58
N HIS A 9 -23.28 19.83 20.67
CA HIS A 9 -22.10 19.00 20.49
C HIS A 9 -20.87 19.79 20.01
N LEU A 10 -21.06 20.77 19.10
CA LEU A 10 -19.97 21.65 18.66
C LEU A 10 -19.41 22.48 19.82
N ALA A 11 -20.22 22.90 20.78
CA ALA A 11 -19.73 23.61 21.96
C ALA A 11 -18.86 22.69 22.86
N ILE A 12 -19.24 21.41 23.02
CA ILE A 12 -18.40 20.42 23.73
C ILE A 12 -17.07 20.24 22.99
N ILE A 13 -17.12 20.08 21.67
CA ILE A 13 -15.93 19.88 20.84
C ILE A 13 -15.06 21.14 20.83
N GLU A 14 -15.62 22.34 20.75
CA GLU A 14 -14.86 23.60 20.81
C GLU A 14 -14.16 23.76 22.15
N HIS A 15 -14.78 23.33 23.25
CA HIS A 15 -14.16 23.38 24.56
C HIS A 15 -12.98 22.41 24.71
N ARG A 16 -13.12 21.18 24.19
CA ARG A 16 -12.12 20.11 24.37
C ARG A 16 -11.06 20.07 23.27
N TRP A 17 -11.48 20.27 22.02
CA TRP A 17 -10.66 20.21 20.80
C TRP A 17 -10.96 21.43 19.89
N PRO A 18 -10.52 22.65 20.28
CA PRO A 18 -10.84 23.88 19.54
C PRO A 18 -10.44 23.84 18.06
N TRP A 19 -9.32 23.19 17.75
CA TRP A 19 -8.83 23.05 16.37
C TRP A 19 -9.77 22.21 15.50
N LEU A 20 -10.42 21.19 16.08
CA LEU A 20 -11.33 20.30 15.38
C LEU A 20 -12.67 20.99 15.11
N ALA A 21 -13.16 21.77 16.07
CA ALA A 21 -14.40 22.54 15.91
C ALA A 21 -14.38 23.45 14.68
N ALA A 22 -13.23 24.06 14.37
CA ALA A 22 -13.06 24.87 13.17
C ALA A 22 -13.28 24.07 11.88
N HIS A 23 -12.80 22.82 11.81
CA HIS A 23 -12.99 21.94 10.65
C HIS A 23 -14.45 21.49 10.52
N LEU A 24 -15.10 21.13 11.63
CA LEU A 24 -16.50 20.67 11.62
C LEU A 24 -17.50 21.79 11.30
N THR A 25 -17.18 23.04 11.63
CA THR A 25 -18.06 24.20 11.34
C THR A 25 -18.16 24.50 9.84
N VAL A 26 -17.15 24.12 9.06
CA VAL A 26 -17.10 24.33 7.59
C VAL A 26 -17.70 23.14 6.83
N ALA A 27 -18.11 22.07 7.54
CA ALA A 27 -18.63 20.85 6.95
C ALA A 27 -19.85 21.09 6.05
N GLN A 28 -19.82 20.49 4.86
CA GLN A 28 -20.90 20.57 3.87
C GLN A 28 -21.70 19.28 3.88
N LEU A 29 -22.88 19.32 4.51
CA LEU A 29 -23.74 18.14 4.66
C LEU A 29 -24.54 17.79 3.38
N GLY A 30 -24.49 18.63 2.35
CA GLY A 30 -25.28 18.48 1.13
C GLY A 30 -24.89 17.31 0.23
N ASP A 31 -23.68 16.77 0.39
CA ASP A 31 -23.12 15.72 -0.48
C ASP A 31 -23.40 14.30 0.02
N LEU A 32 -23.98 14.15 1.21
CA LEU A 32 -24.31 12.85 1.81
C LEU A 32 -25.80 12.53 1.60
N GLN A 33 -26.09 11.43 0.90
CA GLN A 33 -27.43 10.87 0.83
C GLN A 33 -27.70 10.06 2.09
N VAL A 34 -28.69 10.46 2.88
CA VAL A 34 -28.95 9.87 4.20
C VAL A 34 -30.35 9.28 4.24
N GLU A 35 -30.44 8.02 4.64
CA GLU A 35 -31.70 7.30 4.80
C GLU A 35 -31.75 6.59 6.15
N LEU A 36 -32.94 6.49 6.73
CA LEU A 36 -33.16 5.66 7.91
C LEU A 36 -33.30 4.19 7.46
N CYS A 37 -32.53 3.29 8.07
CA CYS A 37 -32.63 1.85 7.85
C CYS A 37 -33.20 1.16 9.08
N GLU A 38 -34.38 0.59 8.94
CA GLU A 38 -35.12 -0.05 10.03
C GLU A 38 -34.97 -1.58 10.00
N GLY A 39 -34.89 -2.17 11.19
CA GLY A 39 -34.91 -3.60 11.45
C GLY A 39 -35.61 -3.86 12.79
N LEU A 40 -34.93 -4.57 13.70
CA LEU A 40 -35.39 -4.65 15.10
C LEU A 40 -35.04 -3.37 15.90
N SER A 41 -34.07 -2.62 15.39
CA SER A 41 -33.68 -1.28 15.82
C SER A 41 -33.58 -0.39 14.56
N SER A 42 -32.88 0.73 14.64
CA SER A 42 -32.65 1.63 13.51
C SER A 42 -31.20 2.06 13.41
N THR A 43 -30.74 2.26 12.18
CA THR A 43 -29.41 2.78 11.83
C THR A 43 -29.52 3.76 10.67
N LEU A 44 -28.40 4.38 10.29
CA LEU A 44 -28.32 5.24 9.12
C LEU A 44 -27.71 4.48 7.95
N LEU A 45 -28.30 4.67 6.78
CA LEU A 45 -27.67 4.43 5.48
C LEU A 45 -27.12 5.77 4.98
N VAL A 46 -25.82 5.84 4.71
CA VAL A 46 -25.18 7.00 4.11
C VAL A 46 -24.58 6.58 2.79
N ASN A 47 -25.01 7.20 1.69
CA ASN A 47 -24.62 6.81 0.33
C ASN A 47 -24.81 5.30 0.06
N GLY A 48 -25.88 4.72 0.61
CA GLY A 48 -26.17 3.28 0.51
C GLY A 48 -25.37 2.38 1.46
N ILE A 49 -24.47 2.93 2.29
CA ILE A 49 -23.66 2.18 3.26
C ILE A 49 -24.30 2.24 4.65
N GLN A 50 -24.54 1.07 5.25
CA GLN A 50 -25.13 0.96 6.58
C GLN A 50 -24.07 1.22 7.66
N LEU A 51 -24.27 2.22 8.53
CA LEU A 51 -23.22 2.63 9.49
C LEU A 51 -23.01 1.64 10.64
N THR A 52 -24.10 1.08 11.17
CA THR A 52 -24.12 0.09 12.27
C THR A 52 -25.30 -0.88 12.06
N SER A 53 -25.39 -1.94 12.84
CA SER A 53 -26.44 -2.96 12.78
C SER A 53 -27.84 -2.37 12.93
N ARG A 54 -28.71 -2.58 11.94
CA ARG A 54 -30.15 -2.25 12.01
C ARG A 54 -30.96 -3.14 12.96
N HIS A 55 -30.36 -4.21 13.49
CA HIS A 55 -31.06 -5.15 14.38
C HIS A 55 -30.68 -4.90 15.84
N ASP A 56 -29.39 -4.70 16.13
CA ASP A 56 -28.88 -4.46 17.48
C ASP A 56 -27.51 -3.79 17.41
N ARG A 57 -27.48 -2.46 17.63
CA ARG A 57 -26.28 -1.62 17.56
C ARG A 57 -25.32 -1.88 18.72
N VAL A 58 -25.87 -2.05 19.92
CA VAL A 58 -25.07 -2.32 21.12
C VAL A 58 -24.41 -3.68 21.00
N LYS A 59 -25.14 -4.69 20.52
CA LYS A 59 -24.57 -6.02 20.35
C LYS A 59 -23.45 -6.08 19.32
N GLU A 60 -23.59 -5.35 18.21
CA GLU A 60 -22.51 -5.20 17.25
C GLU A 60 -21.28 -4.55 17.89
N ALA A 61 -21.46 -3.44 18.61
CA ALA A 61 -20.38 -2.77 19.32
C ALA A 61 -19.67 -3.68 20.35
N GLU A 62 -20.42 -4.50 21.10
CA GLU A 62 -19.85 -5.52 21.99
C GLU A 62 -18.99 -6.54 21.24
N LEU A 63 -19.46 -7.04 20.09
CA LEU A 63 -18.71 -7.99 19.27
C LEU A 63 -17.43 -7.37 18.72
N GLN A 64 -17.50 -6.12 18.25
CA GLN A 64 -16.35 -5.37 17.76
C GLN A 64 -15.33 -5.16 18.90
N ALA A 65 -15.78 -4.67 20.05
CA ALA A 65 -14.95 -4.50 21.23
C ALA A 65 -14.26 -5.81 21.64
N ALA A 66 -14.96 -6.95 21.59
CA ALA A 66 -14.40 -8.25 21.96
C ALA A 66 -13.20 -8.69 21.10
N THR A 67 -13.00 -8.10 19.91
CA THR A 67 -11.81 -8.38 19.07
C THR A 67 -10.57 -7.59 19.52
N LEU A 68 -10.75 -6.55 20.33
CA LEU A 68 -9.67 -5.69 20.83
C LEU A 68 -9.10 -6.19 22.17
N PRO A 69 -7.77 -6.10 22.37
CA PRO A 69 -7.15 -6.44 23.64
C PRO A 69 -7.59 -5.49 24.77
N ASP A 70 -7.52 -5.97 26.02
CA ASP A 70 -7.85 -5.19 27.21
C ASP A 70 -6.61 -4.42 27.72
N VAL A 71 -6.36 -3.26 27.10
CA VAL A 71 -5.15 -2.44 27.29
C VAL A 71 -5.49 -0.99 27.68
N PRO A 72 -4.53 -0.23 28.25
CA PRO A 72 -4.76 1.16 28.66
C PRO A 72 -5.06 2.15 27.54
N VAL A 73 -4.58 1.90 26.32
CA VAL A 73 -4.75 2.81 25.19
C VAL A 73 -5.31 2.04 23.99
N LEU A 74 -6.39 2.54 23.41
CA LEU A 74 -7.01 2.00 22.21
C LEU A 74 -7.22 3.10 21.16
N HIS A 75 -7.15 2.70 19.90
CA HIS A 75 -7.42 3.59 18.75
C HIS A 75 -8.65 3.09 17.98
N LEU A 76 -9.59 4.00 17.70
CA LEU A 76 -10.73 3.75 16.83
C LEU A 76 -10.60 4.59 15.57
N TYR A 77 -10.72 3.96 14.42
CA TYR A 77 -10.79 4.66 13.14
C TYR A 77 -12.24 4.65 12.66
N GLY A 78 -12.85 5.83 12.66
CA GLY A 78 -14.26 6.04 12.42
C GLY A 78 -15.06 6.25 13.71
N THR A 79 -16.21 6.90 13.57
CA THR A 79 -17.08 7.24 14.70
C THR A 79 -18.36 6.40 14.75
N GLY A 80 -18.81 5.89 13.60
CA GLY A 80 -20.06 5.15 13.49
C GLY A 80 -21.21 5.98 14.05
N LEU A 81 -22.00 5.40 14.95
CA LEU A 81 -23.04 6.13 15.68
C LEU A 81 -22.73 6.29 17.18
N GLY A 82 -21.45 6.17 17.58
CA GLY A 82 -21.00 6.33 18.98
C GLY A 82 -21.12 5.08 19.86
N ASP A 83 -21.66 3.96 19.35
CA ASP A 83 -21.94 2.76 20.15
C ASP A 83 -20.66 2.08 20.66
N LEU A 84 -19.64 1.93 19.80
CA LEU A 84 -18.39 1.27 20.15
C LEU A 84 -17.60 2.05 21.21
N GLN A 85 -17.62 3.38 21.12
CA GLN A 85 -16.99 4.28 22.09
C GLN A 85 -17.60 4.05 23.48
N LYS A 86 -18.93 4.07 23.57
CA LYS A 86 -19.65 3.83 24.83
C LYS A 86 -19.30 2.47 25.42
N VAL A 87 -19.31 1.41 24.60
CA VAL A 87 -18.94 0.05 25.05
C VAL A 87 -17.50 0.00 25.55
N LEU A 88 -16.53 0.56 24.81
CA LEU A 88 -15.12 0.52 25.22
C LEU A 88 -14.85 1.34 26.48
N LEU A 89 -15.52 2.47 26.67
CA LEU A 89 -15.39 3.30 27.88
C LEU A 89 -15.87 2.59 29.16
N THR A 90 -16.63 1.50 29.05
CA THR A 90 -16.97 0.65 30.22
C THR A 90 -15.79 -0.20 30.73
N ARG A 91 -14.69 -0.31 29.97
CA ARG A 91 -13.51 -1.11 30.36
C ARG A 91 -12.72 -0.43 31.46
N ASN A 92 -12.53 -1.13 32.57
CA ASN A 92 -11.81 -0.63 33.74
C ASN A 92 -10.32 -0.33 33.49
N ARG A 93 -9.69 -1.02 32.53
CA ARG A 93 -8.28 -0.82 32.21
C ARG A 93 -8.03 0.33 31.24
N LEU A 94 -9.05 0.82 30.55
CA LEU A 94 -8.91 1.84 29.52
C LEU A 94 -8.64 3.20 30.16
N GLU A 95 -7.47 3.76 29.86
CA GLU A 95 -7.01 5.08 30.30
C GLU A 95 -7.22 6.14 29.20
N THR A 96 -7.01 5.78 27.92
CA THR A 96 -7.21 6.68 26.78
C THR A 96 -7.86 5.96 25.59
N LEU A 97 -8.88 6.59 25.00
CA LEU A 97 -9.52 6.18 23.75
C LEU A 97 -9.30 7.25 22.69
N HIS A 98 -8.39 6.99 21.75
CA HIS A 98 -8.23 7.85 20.59
C HIS A 98 -9.31 7.49 19.55
N VAL A 99 -10.07 8.48 19.09
CA VAL A 99 -11.06 8.32 18.03
C VAL A 99 -10.68 9.21 16.85
N HIS A 100 -10.27 8.56 15.77
CA HIS A 100 -9.79 9.17 14.54
C HIS A 100 -10.94 9.29 13.55
N ILE A 101 -11.35 10.51 13.25
CA ILE A 101 -12.47 10.80 12.36
C ILE A 101 -12.02 10.56 10.91
N MET A 102 -12.71 9.63 10.24
CA MET A 102 -12.42 9.22 8.86
C MET A 102 -13.15 10.05 7.81
N HIS A 103 -14.22 10.75 8.20
CA HIS A 103 -14.94 11.69 7.35
C HIS A 103 -15.61 12.79 8.21
N HIS A 104 -15.15 14.04 8.05
CA HIS A 104 -15.64 15.16 8.86
C HIS A 104 -17.12 15.54 8.62
N ASN A 105 -17.62 15.54 7.37
CA ASN A 105 -19.06 15.78 7.10
C ASN A 105 -19.93 14.66 7.69
N LEU A 106 -19.51 13.40 7.59
CA LEU A 106 -20.24 12.28 8.19
C LEU A 106 -20.31 12.41 9.71
N PHE A 107 -19.20 12.75 10.35
CA PHE A 107 -19.20 12.96 11.80
C PHE A 107 -20.12 14.14 12.20
N THR A 108 -20.05 15.26 11.48
CA THR A 108 -20.92 16.42 11.69
C THR A 108 -22.40 16.06 11.54
N LEU A 109 -22.74 15.24 10.53
CA LEU A 109 -24.08 14.71 10.35
C LEU A 109 -24.54 13.91 11.57
N VAL A 110 -23.70 12.98 12.05
CA VAL A 110 -24.00 12.12 13.19
C VAL A 110 -24.20 12.91 14.48
N LEU A 111 -23.40 13.98 14.68
CA LEU A 111 -23.58 14.94 15.78
C LEU A 111 -24.92 15.68 15.72
N ALA A 112 -25.47 15.90 14.52
CA ALA A 112 -26.73 16.61 14.33
C ALA A 112 -27.98 15.73 14.43
N LEU A 113 -27.80 14.40 14.58
CA LEU A 113 -28.88 13.42 14.53
C LEU A 113 -29.07 12.62 15.83
N LEU A 114 -28.02 12.44 16.64
CA LEU A 114 -28.04 11.59 17.83
C LEU A 114 -27.29 12.25 18.99
N GLU A 115 -27.67 11.92 20.22
CA GLU A 115 -27.00 12.37 21.46
C GLU A 115 -25.65 11.64 21.66
N HIS A 116 -24.58 12.40 21.87
CA HIS A 116 -23.21 11.89 22.01
C HIS A 116 -22.49 12.35 23.29
N ASP A 117 -23.15 13.13 24.14
CA ASP A 117 -22.63 13.68 25.40
C ASP A 117 -21.81 12.69 26.22
N GLU A 118 -22.34 11.48 26.40
CA GLU A 118 -21.78 10.44 27.26
C GLU A 118 -20.30 10.15 26.94
N TRP A 119 -19.95 10.01 25.67
CA TRP A 119 -18.58 9.71 25.26
C TRP A 119 -17.79 10.96 24.85
N LEU A 120 -18.45 11.98 24.29
CA LEU A 120 -17.77 13.24 23.94
C LEU A 120 -17.29 14.02 25.16
N GLN A 121 -17.92 13.86 26.33
CA GLN A 121 -17.47 14.51 27.58
C GLN A 121 -16.55 13.62 28.42
N ASP A 122 -16.38 12.33 28.10
CA ASP A 122 -15.52 11.44 28.89
C ASP A 122 -14.04 11.89 28.76
N PRO A 123 -13.35 12.18 29.88
CA PRO A 123 -12.00 12.73 29.86
C PRO A 123 -10.95 11.79 29.25
N ARG A 124 -11.28 10.51 29.05
CA ARG A 124 -10.39 9.52 28.43
C ARG A 124 -10.42 9.57 26.91
N VAL A 125 -11.42 10.22 26.30
CA VAL A 125 -11.53 10.31 24.85
C VAL A 125 -10.63 11.41 24.31
N GLU A 126 -9.94 11.15 23.20
CA GLU A 126 -9.20 12.13 22.42
C GLU A 126 -9.60 12.05 20.94
N LEU A 127 -9.93 13.19 20.32
CA LEU A 127 -10.34 13.26 18.91
C LEU A 127 -9.22 13.79 18.01
N SER A 128 -9.12 13.20 16.82
CA SER A 128 -8.27 13.66 15.72
C SER A 128 -8.96 13.45 14.36
N LEU A 129 -8.43 14.08 13.31
CA LEU A 129 -8.79 13.78 11.93
C LEU A 129 -7.77 12.77 11.40
N ALA A 130 -8.25 11.67 10.83
CA ALA A 130 -7.37 10.69 10.18
C ALA A 130 -6.58 11.31 9.01
N ALA A 131 -7.12 12.35 8.38
CA ALA A 131 -6.46 13.09 7.31
C ALA A 131 -5.15 13.77 7.74
N ASP A 132 -4.99 14.09 9.03
CA ASP A 132 -3.79 14.75 9.57
C ASP A 132 -2.68 13.74 9.92
N GLU A 133 -2.98 12.44 9.84
CA GLU A 133 -2.05 11.37 10.21
C GLU A 133 -1.32 10.80 8.98
N GLN A 134 -0.09 10.34 9.21
CA GLN A 134 0.71 9.66 8.19
C GLN A 134 0.71 8.13 8.34
N GLU A 135 0.52 7.63 9.56
CA GLU A 135 0.61 6.21 9.89
C GLU A 135 -0.47 5.82 10.90
N ILE A 136 -0.89 4.55 10.88
CA ILE A 136 -1.85 4.00 11.82
C ILE A 136 -1.20 3.63 13.16
N VAL A 137 -1.99 3.61 14.24
CA VAL A 137 -1.50 3.23 15.57
C VAL A 137 -2.21 1.98 16.09
N LEU A 138 -1.45 1.00 16.56
CA LEU A 138 -1.94 -0.24 17.15
C LEU A 138 -1.99 -0.16 18.69
N PRO A 139 -2.91 -0.91 19.35
CA PRO A 139 -3.98 -1.70 18.74
C PRO A 139 -5.16 -0.80 18.33
N PHE A 140 -5.76 -1.11 17.18
CA PHE A 140 -6.93 -0.37 16.67
C PHE A 140 -8.10 -1.26 16.29
N PHE A 141 -9.28 -0.64 16.20
CA PHE A 141 -10.40 -1.15 15.42
C PHE A 141 -10.82 -0.11 14.39
N ALA A 142 -11.00 -0.53 13.14
CA ALA A 142 -11.49 0.32 12.06
C ALA A 142 -12.93 -0.08 11.73
N LEU A 143 -13.86 0.87 11.81
CA LEU A 143 -15.26 0.59 11.49
C LEU A 143 -15.41 0.32 9.99
N PRO A 144 -15.98 -0.82 9.57
CA PRO A 144 -16.09 -1.16 8.15
C PRO A 144 -16.80 -0.10 7.31
N SER A 145 -17.89 0.48 7.84
CA SER A 145 -18.64 1.54 7.17
C SER A 145 -17.82 2.81 6.95
N GLU A 146 -16.93 3.14 7.89
CA GLU A 146 -16.06 4.31 7.84
C GLU A 146 -14.85 4.11 6.93
N LEU A 147 -14.46 2.87 6.64
CA LEU A 147 -13.49 2.58 5.59
C LEU A 147 -14.10 2.82 4.19
N GLU A 148 -15.36 2.42 3.98
CA GLU A 148 -16.08 2.65 2.71
C GLU A 148 -16.41 4.13 2.50
N LEU A 149 -16.77 4.84 3.58
CA LEU A 149 -17.13 6.24 3.57
C LEU A 149 -15.96 7.18 3.88
N ALA A 150 -14.71 6.71 3.88
CA ALA A 150 -13.57 7.57 4.16
C ALA A 150 -13.49 8.74 3.16
N GLU A 151 -13.22 9.93 3.67
CA GLU A 151 -12.99 11.09 2.81
C GLU A 151 -11.66 10.99 2.05
N ASP A 152 -11.54 11.75 0.96
CA ASP A 152 -10.34 11.72 0.10
C ASP A 152 -9.06 12.06 0.87
N ALA A 153 -9.13 13.05 1.77
CA ALA A 153 -8.00 13.43 2.61
C ALA A 153 -7.53 12.31 3.55
N ALA A 154 -8.43 11.40 3.97
CA ALA A 154 -8.13 10.25 4.80
C ALA A 154 -7.74 8.99 3.99
N CYS A 155 -7.61 9.09 2.66
CA CYS A 155 -7.31 7.96 1.77
C CYS A 155 -6.07 7.16 2.20
N ARG A 156 -5.01 7.85 2.66
CA ARG A 156 -3.77 7.20 3.10
C ARG A 156 -4.00 6.32 4.33
N ILE A 157 -4.65 6.86 5.36
CA ILE A 157 -4.96 6.10 6.57
C ILE A 157 -5.92 4.96 6.26
N ARG A 158 -6.95 5.17 5.43
CA ARG A 158 -7.82 4.07 4.95
C ARG A 158 -6.98 2.94 4.35
N GLY A 159 -6.07 3.24 3.42
CA GLY A 159 -5.23 2.23 2.79
C GLY A 159 -4.39 1.44 3.79
N ARG A 160 -3.81 2.11 4.79
CA ARG A 160 -2.99 1.50 5.85
C ARG A 160 -3.81 0.60 6.77
N LEU A 161 -5.01 1.04 7.16
CA LEU A 161 -5.94 0.22 7.95
C LEU A 161 -6.34 -1.05 7.19
N VAL A 162 -6.73 -0.92 5.92
CA VAL A 162 -7.09 -2.07 5.07
C VAL A 162 -5.91 -3.02 4.92
N SER A 163 -4.71 -2.50 4.66
CA SER A 163 -3.50 -3.30 4.52
C SER A 163 -3.18 -4.10 5.79
N GLU A 164 -3.27 -3.46 6.97
CA GLU A 164 -2.99 -4.13 8.25
C GLU A 164 -4.05 -5.18 8.60
N VAL A 165 -5.34 -4.88 8.37
CA VAL A 165 -6.43 -5.85 8.56
C VAL A 165 -6.23 -7.09 7.68
N MET A 166 -5.75 -6.90 6.44
CA MET A 166 -5.49 -7.99 5.50
C MET A 166 -4.15 -8.70 5.73
N ALA A 167 -3.23 -8.13 6.51
CA ALA A 167 -1.86 -8.63 6.64
C ALA A 167 -1.79 -10.09 7.12
N THR A 168 -2.66 -10.47 8.07
CA THR A 168 -2.71 -11.85 8.59
C THR A 168 -3.07 -12.84 7.49
N TYR A 169 -4.08 -12.53 6.66
CA TYR A 169 -4.49 -13.38 5.54
C TYR A 169 -3.38 -13.49 4.49
N THR A 170 -2.76 -12.37 4.13
CA THR A 170 -1.67 -12.34 3.14
C THR A 170 -0.47 -13.20 3.57
N LYS A 171 -0.10 -13.15 4.86
CA LYS A 171 1.04 -13.91 5.42
C LYS A 171 0.83 -15.43 5.38
N GLN A 172 -0.41 -15.93 5.37
CA GLN A 172 -0.70 -17.37 5.31
C GLN A 172 -0.16 -18.04 4.05
N ARG A 173 0.01 -17.30 2.94
CA ARG A 173 0.57 -17.82 1.68
C ARG A 173 2.06 -18.12 1.74
N PHE A 174 2.74 -17.64 2.78
CA PHE A 174 4.20 -17.68 2.95
C PHE A 174 4.61 -18.41 4.23
N VAL A 175 3.79 -19.34 4.72
CA VAL A 175 4.17 -20.23 5.82
C VAL A 175 5.28 -21.17 5.32
N PRO A 176 6.46 -21.23 6.00
CA PRO A 176 7.64 -21.94 5.49
C PRO A 176 7.40 -23.43 5.19
N ASP A 177 6.62 -24.10 6.04
CA ASP A 177 6.42 -25.56 5.97
C ASP A 177 5.42 -26.00 4.89
N LEU A 178 4.82 -25.06 4.14
CA LEU A 178 3.90 -25.42 3.07
C LEU A 178 4.61 -26.24 1.99
N PRO A 179 4.04 -27.37 1.51
CA PRO A 179 4.68 -28.22 0.51
C PRO A 179 5.10 -27.49 -0.79
N ARG A 180 4.34 -26.47 -1.19
CA ARG A 180 4.67 -25.62 -2.34
C ARG A 180 5.96 -24.82 -2.12
N ILE A 181 6.17 -24.32 -0.90
CA ILE A 181 7.35 -23.54 -0.52
C ILE A 181 8.56 -24.46 -0.45
N THR A 182 8.49 -25.51 0.40
CA THR A 182 9.60 -26.45 0.59
C THR A 182 9.98 -27.17 -0.72
N GLY A 183 9.00 -27.56 -1.52
CA GLY A 183 9.20 -28.14 -2.84
C GLY A 183 9.95 -27.19 -3.78
N ARG A 184 9.51 -25.93 -3.89
CA ARG A 184 10.17 -24.94 -4.76
C ARG A 184 11.60 -24.62 -4.31
N LEU A 185 11.83 -24.45 -3.01
CA LEU A 185 13.17 -24.19 -2.48
C LEU A 185 14.13 -25.36 -2.73
N THR A 186 13.64 -26.60 -2.61
CA THR A 186 14.43 -27.81 -2.89
C THR A 186 14.77 -27.91 -4.38
N GLU A 187 13.79 -27.64 -5.26
CA GLU A 187 13.96 -27.65 -6.71
C GLU A 187 14.99 -26.62 -7.18
N ASN A 188 15.01 -25.45 -6.56
CA ASN A 188 15.92 -24.36 -6.92
C ASN A 188 17.26 -24.40 -6.19
N LEU A 189 17.46 -25.31 -5.24
CA LEU A 189 18.70 -25.39 -4.47
C LEU A 189 19.96 -25.53 -5.34
N PRO A 190 20.00 -26.38 -6.38
CA PRO A 190 21.18 -26.46 -7.26
C PRO A 190 21.52 -25.13 -7.93
N LEU A 191 20.52 -24.32 -8.32
CA LEU A 191 20.76 -22.99 -8.89
C LEU A 191 21.32 -22.03 -7.83
N VAL A 192 20.82 -22.10 -6.59
CA VAL A 192 21.33 -21.28 -5.48
C VAL A 192 22.80 -21.57 -5.16
N ASP A 193 23.21 -22.84 -5.29
CA ASP A 193 24.60 -23.28 -5.10
C ASP A 193 25.53 -22.76 -6.20
N GLU A 194 25.05 -22.78 -7.44
CA GLU A 194 25.83 -22.37 -8.63
C GLU A 194 25.86 -20.86 -8.84
N ASP A 195 24.76 -20.16 -8.53
CA ASP A 195 24.57 -18.75 -8.88
C ASP A 195 25.27 -17.79 -7.90
N GLY A 196 25.54 -16.57 -8.40
CA GLY A 196 26.25 -15.54 -7.65
C GLY A 196 25.50 -15.03 -6.42
N ASP A 197 26.19 -14.30 -5.57
CA ASP A 197 25.60 -13.58 -4.44
C ASP A 197 25.27 -12.14 -4.83
N VAL A 198 24.00 -11.73 -4.67
CA VAL A 198 23.58 -10.34 -4.90
C VAL A 198 24.41 -9.32 -4.11
N ALA A 199 24.98 -9.70 -2.96
CA ALA A 199 25.81 -8.82 -2.14
C ALA A 199 27.07 -8.31 -2.88
N THR A 200 27.51 -9.02 -3.93
CA THR A 200 28.62 -8.57 -4.79
C THR A 200 28.30 -7.29 -5.57
N LEU A 201 27.01 -6.95 -5.71
CA LEU A 201 26.54 -5.71 -6.35
C LEU A 201 26.47 -4.55 -5.37
N PHE A 202 26.54 -4.79 -4.05
CA PHE A 202 26.38 -3.72 -3.06
C PHE A 202 27.57 -2.76 -3.10
N GLY A 203 27.29 -1.46 -3.09
CA GLY A 203 28.28 -0.40 -3.21
C GLY A 203 28.98 -0.29 -4.57
N SER A 204 28.48 -0.97 -5.62
CA SER A 204 29.10 -0.97 -6.95
C SER A 204 28.92 0.34 -7.74
N HIS A 205 27.96 1.19 -7.35
CA HIS A 205 27.58 2.43 -8.02
C HIS A 205 27.37 3.55 -6.99
N PRO A 206 28.41 3.96 -6.25
CA PRO A 206 28.29 4.99 -5.23
C PRO A 206 27.88 6.33 -5.86
N ASP A 207 26.89 6.98 -5.26
CA ASP A 207 26.38 8.31 -5.63
C ASP A 207 25.83 8.40 -7.06
N ALA A 208 25.52 7.26 -7.68
CA ALA A 208 24.95 7.19 -9.01
C ALA A 208 23.44 7.44 -9.03
N THR A 209 22.91 7.64 -10.25
CA THR A 209 21.47 7.65 -10.53
C THR A 209 21.03 6.28 -11.06
N ALA A 210 19.96 5.73 -10.51
CA ALA A 210 19.31 4.54 -11.03
C ALA A 210 17.92 4.86 -11.57
N LEU A 211 17.66 4.39 -12.79
CA LEU A 211 16.35 4.33 -13.38
C LEU A 211 15.74 2.96 -13.07
N VAL A 212 14.78 2.93 -12.15
CA VAL A 212 14.07 1.72 -11.73
C VAL A 212 12.73 1.64 -12.47
N ILE A 213 12.60 0.63 -13.33
CA ILE A 213 11.47 0.51 -14.26
C ILE A 213 10.56 -0.65 -13.87
N ALA A 214 9.33 -0.32 -13.48
CA ALA A 214 8.21 -1.25 -13.29
C ALA A 214 7.30 -1.31 -14.54
N SER A 215 6.29 -2.18 -14.51
CA SER A 215 5.44 -2.51 -15.66
C SER A 215 4.08 -1.82 -15.67
N GLY A 216 3.83 -0.84 -14.78
CA GLY A 216 2.56 -0.11 -14.74
C GLY A 216 2.23 0.64 -16.03
N PRO A 217 0.95 0.97 -16.29
CA PRO A 217 0.52 1.61 -17.54
C PRO A 217 1.22 2.94 -17.88
N SER A 218 1.67 3.73 -16.90
CA SER A 218 2.34 5.01 -17.17
C SER A 218 3.71 4.84 -17.86
N LEU A 219 4.30 3.64 -17.82
CA LEU A 219 5.52 3.35 -18.58
C LEU A 219 5.33 3.61 -20.08
N GLN A 220 4.12 3.37 -20.63
CA GLN A 220 3.82 3.55 -22.05
C GLN A 220 4.12 4.98 -22.55
N HIS A 221 3.97 6.00 -21.70
CA HIS A 221 4.26 7.39 -22.07
C HIS A 221 5.77 7.62 -22.27
N HIS A 222 6.61 6.84 -21.60
CA HIS A 222 8.07 6.98 -21.59
C HIS A 222 8.75 6.20 -22.73
N LEU A 223 8.22 5.02 -23.08
CA LEU A 223 8.86 4.09 -24.03
C LEU A 223 9.32 4.73 -25.36
N PRO A 224 8.53 5.60 -26.04
CA PRO A 224 8.92 6.13 -27.34
C PRO A 224 10.18 7.01 -27.31
N HIS A 225 10.49 7.65 -26.17
CA HIS A 225 11.60 8.59 -26.05
C HIS A 225 12.71 8.11 -25.09
N LEU A 226 12.46 7.07 -24.31
CA LEU A 226 13.39 6.61 -23.26
C LEU A 226 14.77 6.23 -23.81
N ALA A 227 14.83 5.60 -24.99
CA ALA A 227 16.11 5.25 -25.61
C ALA A 227 16.96 6.49 -25.93
N GLY A 228 16.35 7.61 -26.33
CA GLY A 228 17.05 8.87 -26.58
C GLY A 228 17.55 9.52 -25.29
N LEU A 229 16.72 9.48 -24.24
CA LEU A 229 17.10 9.98 -22.92
C LEU A 229 18.30 9.21 -22.34
N LEU A 230 18.27 7.88 -22.42
CA LEU A 230 19.37 7.03 -21.93
C LEU A 230 20.67 7.23 -22.70
N GLN A 231 20.62 7.71 -23.95
CA GLN A 231 21.83 8.12 -24.69
C GLN A 231 22.43 9.42 -24.16
N GLN A 232 21.59 10.30 -23.60
CA GLN A 232 22.03 11.56 -22.96
C GLN A 232 22.57 11.31 -21.54
N HIS A 233 22.16 10.21 -20.92
CA HIS A 233 22.55 9.80 -19.57
C HIS A 233 23.19 8.39 -19.52
N PRO A 234 24.35 8.19 -20.19
CA PRO A 234 25.01 6.88 -20.23
C PRO A 234 25.49 6.38 -18.86
N GLU A 235 25.55 7.25 -17.86
CA GLU A 235 25.91 6.95 -16.48
C GLU A 235 24.75 6.36 -15.66
N TRP A 236 23.50 6.55 -16.09
CA TRP A 236 22.34 6.04 -15.36
C TRP A 236 22.28 4.52 -15.37
N LYS A 237 21.83 3.94 -14.25
CA LYS A 237 21.63 2.51 -14.15
C LYS A 237 20.20 2.08 -14.36
N VAL A 238 19.97 1.34 -15.44
CA VAL A 238 18.66 0.88 -15.88
C VAL A 238 18.40 -0.48 -15.27
N ILE A 239 17.61 -0.48 -14.19
CA ILE A 239 17.23 -1.69 -13.47
C ILE A 239 15.73 -1.89 -13.67
N CYS A 240 15.31 -3.03 -14.20
CA CYS A 240 13.88 -3.28 -14.42
C CYS A 240 13.37 -4.50 -13.64
N VAL A 241 12.08 -4.47 -13.33
CA VAL A 241 11.36 -5.68 -12.90
C VAL A 241 11.18 -6.64 -14.09
N ASP A 242 10.93 -7.91 -13.80
CA ASP A 242 10.66 -8.96 -14.79
C ASP A 242 9.68 -8.56 -15.91
N THR A 243 8.46 -8.17 -15.56
CA THR A 243 7.37 -7.91 -16.50
C THR A 243 7.55 -6.63 -17.33
N ALA A 244 8.49 -5.75 -16.93
CA ALA A 244 8.87 -4.57 -17.70
C ALA A 244 9.89 -4.89 -18.80
N LEU A 245 10.57 -6.05 -18.73
CA LEU A 245 11.62 -6.41 -19.68
C LEU A 245 11.08 -6.53 -21.11
N ALA A 246 9.93 -7.20 -21.30
CA ALA A 246 9.34 -7.39 -22.62
C ALA A 246 9.05 -6.07 -23.37
N PRO A 247 8.30 -5.10 -22.82
CA PRO A 247 8.06 -3.83 -23.49
C PRO A 247 9.35 -3.02 -23.71
N LEU A 248 10.29 -3.00 -22.75
CA LEU A 248 11.58 -2.31 -22.93
C LEU A 248 12.35 -2.87 -24.14
N ARG A 249 12.38 -4.19 -24.29
CA ARG A 249 13.03 -4.86 -25.42
C ARG A 249 12.38 -4.54 -26.77
N GLN A 250 11.05 -4.46 -26.81
CA GLN A 250 10.33 -4.10 -28.05
C GLN A 250 10.71 -2.69 -28.55
N TYR A 251 11.03 -1.78 -27.63
CA TYR A 251 11.51 -0.43 -27.95
C TYR A 251 13.04 -0.33 -28.06
N GLY A 252 13.76 -1.46 -28.02
CA GLY A 252 15.21 -1.49 -28.17
C GLY A 252 15.97 -0.87 -26.99
N ILE A 253 15.34 -0.74 -25.83
CA ILE A 253 15.94 -0.18 -24.62
C ILE A 253 16.84 -1.22 -23.98
N ARG A 254 18.09 -0.83 -23.69
CA ARG A 254 19.06 -1.69 -23.00
C ARG A 254 18.83 -1.58 -21.50
N VAL A 255 18.82 -2.72 -20.83
CA VAL A 255 18.75 -2.82 -19.37
C VAL A 255 20.08 -3.31 -18.85
N ASP A 256 20.48 -2.82 -17.68
CA ASP A 256 21.72 -3.22 -17.02
C ASP A 256 21.50 -4.40 -16.09
N LEU A 257 20.31 -4.53 -15.51
CA LEU A 257 19.98 -5.56 -14.54
C LEU A 257 18.46 -5.82 -14.50
N VAL A 258 18.08 -7.07 -14.32
CA VAL A 258 16.67 -7.49 -14.14
C VAL A 258 16.49 -8.09 -12.76
N VAL A 259 15.36 -7.79 -12.10
CA VAL A 259 15.01 -8.34 -10.79
C VAL A 259 13.70 -9.11 -10.88
N THR A 260 13.62 -10.25 -10.20
CA THR A 260 12.38 -11.03 -10.09
C THR A 260 12.24 -11.73 -8.74
N ILE A 261 11.05 -11.72 -8.17
CA ILE A 261 10.69 -12.51 -6.98
C ILE A 261 9.35 -13.23 -7.16
N ASP A 262 8.76 -13.17 -8.36
CA ASP A 262 7.41 -13.65 -8.64
C ASP A 262 7.39 -15.18 -8.71
N ASP A 263 6.62 -15.78 -7.79
CA ASP A 263 6.49 -17.23 -7.64
C ASP A 263 5.51 -17.88 -8.64
N ALA A 264 4.91 -17.06 -9.51
CA ALA A 264 4.03 -17.45 -10.61
C ALA A 264 4.56 -17.07 -12.01
N LEU A 265 5.75 -16.47 -12.10
CA LEU A 265 6.34 -16.05 -13.38
C LEU A 265 6.70 -17.25 -14.26
N THR A 266 6.34 -17.19 -15.54
CA THR A 266 6.64 -18.22 -16.53
C THR A 266 7.74 -17.76 -17.51
N PRO A 267 8.47 -18.69 -18.17
CA PRO A 267 9.56 -18.33 -19.08
C PRO A 267 9.16 -17.41 -20.23
N ASP A 268 7.95 -17.58 -20.77
CA ASP A 268 7.38 -16.76 -21.84
C ASP A 268 7.15 -15.31 -21.41
N ARG A 269 6.91 -15.07 -20.12
CA ARG A 269 6.64 -13.73 -19.57
C ARG A 269 7.90 -12.94 -19.21
N LEU A 270 9.01 -13.62 -18.95
CA LEU A 270 10.29 -12.97 -18.61
C LEU A 270 11.00 -12.38 -19.83
N ALA A 271 10.71 -12.85 -21.05
CA ALA A 271 11.39 -12.43 -22.28
C ALA A 271 12.94 -12.55 -22.18
N SER A 272 13.44 -13.70 -21.71
CA SER A 272 14.86 -13.95 -21.42
C SER A 272 15.75 -14.20 -22.65
N GLN A 273 15.16 -14.51 -23.81
CA GLN A 273 15.92 -14.98 -24.98
C GLN A 273 16.97 -13.98 -25.47
N GLY A 274 18.23 -14.44 -25.56
CA GLY A 274 19.35 -13.64 -26.08
C GLY A 274 19.98 -12.67 -25.08
N LEU A 275 19.55 -12.68 -23.82
CA LEU A 275 20.15 -11.87 -22.74
C LEU A 275 21.31 -12.62 -22.08
N THR A 276 22.43 -12.76 -22.80
CA THR A 276 23.60 -13.54 -22.34
C THR A 276 24.53 -12.77 -21.39
N SER A 277 24.43 -11.44 -21.35
CA SER A 277 25.29 -10.58 -20.53
C SER A 277 24.54 -9.81 -19.44
N VAL A 278 23.20 -9.83 -19.45
CA VAL A 278 22.39 -9.08 -18.49
C VAL A 278 22.21 -9.93 -17.23
N PRO A 279 22.61 -9.43 -16.05
CA PRO A 279 22.34 -10.09 -14.79
C PRO A 279 20.85 -10.20 -14.45
N LEU A 280 20.47 -11.34 -13.90
CA LEU A 280 19.19 -11.53 -13.22
C LEU A 280 19.43 -11.67 -11.71
N VAL A 281 18.82 -10.79 -10.92
CA VAL A 281 18.73 -10.96 -9.46
C VAL A 281 17.40 -11.62 -9.14
N TYR A 282 17.42 -12.74 -8.42
CA TYR A 282 16.21 -13.51 -8.14
C TYR A 282 16.09 -14.00 -6.70
N ALA A 283 14.86 -14.22 -6.25
CA ALA A 283 14.58 -14.96 -5.02
C ALA A 283 14.26 -16.44 -5.32
N PRO A 284 14.68 -17.41 -4.48
CA PRO A 284 14.52 -18.85 -4.76
C PRO A 284 13.09 -19.38 -4.89
N MET A 285 12.07 -18.54 -4.72
CA MET A 285 10.66 -18.93 -4.92
C MET A 285 10.21 -18.81 -6.38
N VAL A 286 10.98 -18.15 -7.24
CA VAL A 286 10.70 -18.03 -8.67
C VAL A 286 10.71 -19.42 -9.31
N PRO A 287 9.78 -19.76 -10.22
CA PRO A 287 9.73 -21.09 -10.82
C PRO A 287 11.05 -21.52 -11.48
N HIS A 288 11.45 -22.77 -11.26
CA HIS A 288 12.73 -23.31 -11.71
C HIS A 288 12.94 -23.15 -13.21
N GLU A 289 11.94 -23.51 -14.01
CA GLU A 289 12.00 -23.39 -15.48
C GLU A 289 12.23 -21.95 -15.93
N THR A 290 11.67 -20.98 -15.22
CA THR A 290 11.85 -19.54 -15.49
C THR A 290 13.30 -19.12 -15.24
N LEU A 291 13.88 -19.54 -14.11
CA LEU A 291 15.29 -19.29 -13.80
C LEU A 291 16.24 -20.00 -14.77
N ALA A 292 15.93 -21.26 -15.13
CA ALA A 292 16.72 -22.05 -16.06
C ALA A 292 16.68 -21.50 -17.49
N SER A 293 15.64 -20.74 -17.84
CA SER A 293 15.54 -20.07 -19.15
C SER A 293 16.48 -18.88 -19.32
N TRP A 294 17.01 -18.33 -18.21
CA TRP A 294 17.89 -17.17 -18.26
C TRP A 294 19.30 -17.56 -18.72
N GLN A 295 19.81 -16.86 -19.73
CA GLN A 295 21.09 -17.19 -20.38
C GLN A 295 22.28 -16.37 -19.85
N GLY A 296 22.00 -15.31 -19.09
CA GLY A 296 23.01 -14.44 -18.51
C GLY A 296 23.39 -14.83 -17.09
N PRO A 297 24.26 -14.04 -16.43
CA PRO A 297 24.59 -14.23 -15.03
C PRO A 297 23.34 -14.18 -14.15
N ARG A 298 23.30 -15.00 -13.10
CA ARG A 298 22.25 -14.97 -12.08
C ARG A 298 22.85 -14.72 -10.70
N PHE A 299 22.12 -13.97 -9.89
CA PHE A 299 22.47 -13.63 -8.52
C PHE A 299 21.29 -13.94 -7.59
N THR A 300 21.52 -14.77 -6.59
CA THR A 300 20.51 -15.10 -5.60
C THR A 300 20.44 -14.01 -4.53
N ALA A 301 19.22 -13.61 -4.17
CA ALA A 301 18.91 -12.74 -3.05
C ALA A 301 17.83 -13.37 -2.15
N TYR A 302 17.85 -13.05 -0.86
CA TYR A 302 16.80 -13.44 0.07
C TYR A 302 16.14 -12.23 0.72
N SER A 303 14.97 -12.41 1.33
CA SER A 303 14.46 -11.46 2.32
C SER A 303 14.64 -12.00 3.73
N ILE A 304 14.28 -11.19 4.73
CA ILE A 304 14.22 -11.59 6.14
C ILE A 304 13.06 -12.56 6.43
N SER A 305 12.20 -12.86 5.46
CA SER A 305 11.06 -13.77 5.62
C SER A 305 11.49 -15.11 6.24
N PRO A 306 10.69 -15.69 7.15
CA PRO A 306 10.94 -17.03 7.68
C PRO A 306 11.08 -18.11 6.59
N VAL A 307 10.48 -17.91 5.41
CA VAL A 307 10.60 -18.82 4.26
C VAL A 307 12.07 -19.10 3.90
N TYR A 308 12.95 -18.11 4.03
CA TYR A 308 14.35 -18.24 3.64
C TYR A 308 15.29 -18.48 4.83
N GLU A 309 14.78 -18.67 6.04
CA GLU A 309 15.60 -18.75 7.26
C GLU A 309 16.68 -19.83 7.17
N GLN A 310 16.29 -21.07 6.82
CA GLN A 310 17.24 -22.16 6.66
C GLN A 310 18.27 -21.88 5.56
N LEU A 311 17.84 -21.34 4.41
CA LEU A 311 18.74 -21.02 3.29
C LEU A 311 19.76 -19.95 3.67
N ARG A 312 19.36 -18.90 4.41
CA ARG A 312 20.30 -17.88 4.90
C ARG A 312 21.41 -18.46 5.77
N HIS A 313 21.14 -19.56 6.48
CA HIS A 313 22.13 -20.25 7.31
C HIS A 313 23.01 -21.22 6.51
N THR A 314 22.43 -21.98 5.58
CA THR A 314 23.15 -23.04 4.85
C THR A 314 23.85 -22.53 3.59
N HIS A 315 23.29 -21.52 2.94
CA HIS A 315 23.78 -20.92 1.70
C HIS A 315 23.70 -19.39 1.82
N PRO A 316 24.56 -18.75 2.63
CA PRO A 316 24.45 -17.32 2.90
C PRO A 316 24.60 -16.50 1.62
N LYS A 317 23.64 -15.60 1.38
CA LYS A 317 23.63 -14.60 0.30
C LYS A 317 23.08 -13.28 0.83
N GLY A 318 23.22 -12.22 0.05
CA GLY A 318 22.73 -10.89 0.33
C GLY A 318 21.23 -10.82 0.50
N LEU A 319 20.80 -9.88 1.35
CA LEU A 319 19.40 -9.66 1.64
C LEU A 319 18.88 -8.44 0.89
N LEU A 320 17.67 -8.55 0.34
CA LEU A 320 16.90 -7.45 -0.21
C LEU A 320 15.57 -7.31 0.53
N HIS A 321 15.12 -6.07 0.71
CA HIS A 321 13.80 -5.76 1.23
C HIS A 321 12.72 -6.25 0.26
N GLN A 322 11.69 -6.92 0.78
CA GLN A 322 10.57 -7.42 0.00
C GLN A 322 9.25 -7.00 0.66
N GLY A 323 8.48 -6.15 -0.03
CA GLY A 323 7.15 -5.67 0.36
C GLY A 323 6.00 -6.32 -0.43
N GLY A 324 6.23 -7.49 -1.04
CA GLY A 324 5.21 -8.25 -1.76
C GLY A 324 5.09 -7.98 -3.27
N SER A 325 5.85 -7.03 -3.80
CA SER A 325 6.01 -6.79 -5.25
C SER A 325 7.50 -6.71 -5.62
N VAL A 326 7.84 -7.09 -6.85
CA VAL A 326 9.20 -7.06 -7.42
C VAL A 326 9.82 -5.67 -7.37
N ILE A 327 9.01 -4.61 -7.37
CA ILE A 327 9.54 -3.24 -7.27
C ILE A 327 10.33 -3.00 -5.97
N HIS A 328 9.92 -3.59 -4.84
CA HIS A 328 10.57 -3.36 -3.55
C HIS A 328 12.02 -3.85 -3.51
N PRO A 329 12.35 -5.11 -3.86
CA PRO A 329 13.74 -5.53 -3.92
C PRO A 329 14.50 -4.84 -5.06
N THR A 330 13.83 -4.37 -6.11
CA THR A 330 14.47 -3.63 -7.20
C THR A 330 14.97 -2.27 -6.74
N VAL A 331 14.10 -1.51 -6.04
CA VAL A 331 14.46 -0.24 -5.41
C VAL A 331 15.53 -0.45 -4.35
N ASP A 332 15.37 -1.45 -3.48
CA ASP A 332 16.36 -1.72 -2.42
C ASP A 332 17.72 -2.15 -2.97
N LEU A 333 17.73 -2.90 -4.07
CA LEU A 333 18.97 -3.23 -4.76
C LEU A 333 19.65 -1.95 -5.30
N ALA A 334 18.90 -1.03 -5.91
CA ALA A 334 19.46 0.22 -6.41
C ALA A 334 20.07 1.07 -5.28
N VAL A 335 19.38 1.18 -4.14
CA VAL A 335 19.91 1.84 -2.93
C VAL A 335 21.18 1.14 -2.44
N LYS A 336 21.16 -0.19 -2.32
CA LYS A 336 22.32 -0.97 -1.83
C LYS A 336 23.49 -0.99 -2.79
N MET A 337 23.26 -0.83 -4.09
CA MET A 337 24.31 -0.57 -5.08
C MET A 337 25.03 0.77 -4.82
N GLY A 338 24.45 1.66 -4.01
CA GLY A 338 25.05 2.94 -3.61
C GLY A 338 24.44 4.15 -4.30
N CYS A 339 23.39 3.97 -5.11
CA CYS A 339 22.74 5.06 -5.83
C CYS A 339 22.09 6.03 -4.83
N ARG A 340 22.21 7.34 -5.13
CA ARG A 340 21.63 8.42 -4.32
C ARG A 340 20.46 9.12 -4.98
N GLU A 341 20.24 8.85 -6.25
CA GLU A 341 19.03 9.26 -6.97
C GLU A 341 18.37 8.03 -7.59
N ILE A 342 17.08 7.85 -7.32
CA ILE A 342 16.28 6.75 -7.85
C ILE A 342 15.08 7.34 -8.57
N ILE A 343 14.99 7.07 -9.88
CA ILE A 343 13.91 7.52 -10.74
C ILE A 343 12.99 6.33 -11.03
N LEU A 344 11.74 6.42 -10.59
CA LEU A 344 10.73 5.38 -10.70
C LEU A 344 9.86 5.60 -11.93
N LEU A 345 9.83 4.62 -12.83
CA LEU A 345 8.95 4.58 -14.01
C LEU A 345 7.96 3.41 -13.88
N GLY A 346 6.71 3.61 -14.30
CA GLY A 346 5.69 2.56 -14.30
C GLY A 346 5.32 2.03 -12.90
N CYS A 347 5.59 2.81 -11.84
CA CYS A 347 5.28 2.45 -10.45
C CYS A 347 3.88 2.96 -10.05
N ASP A 348 2.85 2.50 -10.76
CA ASP A 348 1.54 3.15 -10.70
C ASP A 348 0.68 2.74 -9.51
N PHE A 349 0.79 1.50 -9.02
CA PHE A 349 -0.01 0.96 -7.90
C PHE A 349 -1.54 1.20 -8.02
N ALA A 350 -2.01 1.37 -9.24
CA ALA A 350 -3.38 1.70 -9.60
C ALA A 350 -3.61 1.32 -11.08
N PHE A 351 -4.81 1.57 -11.58
CA PHE A 351 -5.22 1.29 -12.96
C PHE A 351 -5.48 2.58 -13.76
N PRO A 352 -4.47 3.45 -13.99
CA PRO A 352 -4.66 4.64 -14.81
C PRO A 352 -5.18 4.26 -16.20
N GLY A 353 -6.21 4.98 -16.66
CA GLY A 353 -6.87 4.70 -17.93
C GLY A 353 -7.55 3.33 -18.02
N GLY A 354 -7.78 2.64 -16.89
CA GLY A 354 -8.38 1.31 -16.85
C GLY A 354 -7.47 0.21 -17.38
N GLN A 355 -6.15 0.42 -17.37
CA GLN A 355 -5.15 -0.55 -17.81
C GLN A 355 -4.39 -1.14 -16.62
N THR A 356 -3.87 -2.35 -16.76
CA THR A 356 -3.13 -3.04 -15.68
C THR A 356 -1.62 -2.98 -15.86
N HIS A 357 -1.12 -3.21 -17.08
CA HIS A 357 0.31 -3.19 -17.38
C HIS A 357 0.59 -2.65 -18.79
N THR A 358 1.74 -2.00 -18.96
CA THR A 358 2.22 -1.56 -20.27
C THR A 358 2.69 -2.74 -21.12
N GLY A 359 2.22 -2.83 -22.36
CA GLY A 359 2.67 -3.85 -23.33
C GLY A 359 2.06 -5.24 -23.14
N TRP A 360 1.03 -5.36 -22.29
CA TRP A 360 0.29 -6.60 -22.03
C TRP A 360 -1.20 -6.36 -22.17
N ASP A 361 -1.93 -7.36 -22.67
CA ASP A 361 -3.39 -7.33 -22.68
C ASP A 361 -3.93 -7.33 -21.23
N ASP A 362 -5.08 -6.69 -21.01
CA ASP A 362 -5.69 -6.62 -19.67
C ASP A 362 -5.98 -8.03 -19.12
N GLY A 363 -5.58 -8.28 -17.87
CA GLY A 363 -5.66 -9.59 -17.23
C GLY A 363 -4.58 -10.61 -17.62
N ALA A 364 -3.69 -10.30 -18.57
CA ALA A 364 -2.64 -11.24 -18.99
C ALA A 364 -1.66 -11.58 -17.85
N LEU A 365 -1.37 -10.61 -16.99
CA LEU A 365 -0.42 -10.74 -15.86
C LEU A 365 -1.09 -10.76 -14.48
N GLY A 366 -2.42 -10.80 -14.40
CA GLY A 366 -3.11 -10.81 -13.12
C GLY A 366 -4.54 -10.28 -13.17
N PRO A 367 -4.97 -9.43 -12.21
CA PRO A 367 -6.34 -8.94 -12.15
C PRO A 367 -6.69 -8.08 -13.37
N VAL A 368 -7.99 -7.94 -13.63
CA VAL A 368 -8.56 -7.12 -14.70
C VAL A 368 -8.98 -5.78 -14.10
N ALA A 369 -8.71 -4.65 -14.76
CA ALA A 369 -9.01 -3.32 -14.19
C ALA A 369 -10.50 -3.11 -13.87
N SER A 370 -11.39 -3.71 -14.66
CA SER A 370 -12.85 -3.68 -14.44
C SER A 370 -13.32 -4.37 -13.14
N GLN A 371 -12.44 -5.17 -12.52
CA GLN A 371 -12.72 -5.87 -11.25
C GLN A 371 -12.04 -5.19 -10.06
N ALA A 372 -11.65 -3.92 -10.19
CA ALA A 372 -11.05 -3.16 -9.11
C ALA A 372 -11.94 -3.18 -7.85
N LEU A 373 -11.32 -3.50 -6.71
CA LEU A 373 -12.00 -3.65 -5.43
C LEU A 373 -11.83 -2.43 -4.52
N SER A 374 -11.06 -1.42 -4.96
CA SER A 374 -10.78 -0.23 -4.17
C SER A 374 -10.38 0.96 -5.05
N TRP A 375 -10.02 2.06 -4.39
CA TRP A 375 -9.54 3.29 -5.02
C TRP A 375 -8.43 3.91 -4.16
N VAL A 376 -7.59 4.72 -4.80
CA VAL A 376 -6.57 5.60 -4.18
C VAL A 376 -6.57 6.96 -4.87
N LEU A 377 -5.86 7.94 -4.32
CA LEU A 377 -5.65 9.21 -5.00
C LEU A 377 -4.40 9.13 -5.87
N ASP A 378 -4.51 9.65 -7.09
CA ASP A 378 -3.39 9.83 -8.00
C ASP A 378 -2.56 11.08 -7.66
N GLY A 379 -1.51 11.33 -8.44
CA GLY A 379 -0.64 12.49 -8.31
C GLY A 379 -1.28 13.84 -8.68
N HIS A 380 -2.53 13.83 -9.14
CA HIS A 380 -3.38 15.00 -9.38
C HIS A 380 -4.43 15.21 -8.28
N GLY A 381 -4.52 14.30 -7.31
CA GLY A 381 -5.53 14.31 -6.25
C GLY A 381 -6.89 13.76 -6.70
N GLN A 382 -6.95 13.02 -7.82
CA GLN A 382 -8.17 12.40 -8.33
C GLN A 382 -8.24 10.93 -7.91
N ARG A 383 -9.46 10.40 -7.72
CA ARG A 383 -9.64 8.97 -7.43
C ARG A 383 -9.32 8.13 -8.66
N VAL A 384 -8.43 7.17 -8.49
CA VAL A 384 -8.11 6.13 -9.47
C VAL A 384 -8.39 4.75 -8.88
N SER A 385 -8.94 3.85 -9.70
CA SER A 385 -9.23 2.48 -9.30
C SER A 385 -7.94 1.72 -8.97
N THR A 386 -7.99 0.87 -7.95
CA THR A 386 -6.87 0.01 -7.55
C THR A 386 -7.37 -1.27 -6.87
N ASN A 387 -6.45 -2.15 -6.50
CA ASN A 387 -6.72 -3.31 -5.67
C ASN A 387 -5.99 -3.23 -4.32
N PRO A 388 -6.52 -3.85 -3.26
CA PRO A 388 -5.90 -3.79 -1.93
C PRO A 388 -4.43 -4.23 -1.87
N ASN A 389 -4.01 -5.18 -2.71
CA ASN A 389 -2.62 -5.60 -2.80
C ASN A 389 -1.72 -4.50 -3.39
N PHE A 390 -2.19 -3.74 -4.37
CA PHE A 390 -1.44 -2.63 -4.95
C PHE A 390 -1.29 -1.47 -3.96
N THR A 391 -2.35 -1.16 -3.21
CA THR A 391 -2.27 -0.23 -2.09
C THR A 391 -1.26 -0.69 -1.04
N THR A 392 -1.20 -1.99 -0.74
CA THR A 392 -0.17 -2.54 0.17
C THR A 392 1.23 -2.33 -0.39
N TYR A 393 1.45 -2.57 -1.69
CA TYR A 393 2.76 -2.31 -2.32
C TYR A 393 3.14 -0.83 -2.30
N GLN A 394 2.19 0.06 -2.54
CA GLN A 394 2.38 1.51 -2.41
C GLN A 394 2.85 1.86 -0.98
N ILE A 395 2.12 1.38 0.04
CA ILE A 395 2.44 1.65 1.45
C ILE A 395 3.82 1.15 1.85
N GLU A 396 4.18 -0.07 1.44
CA GLU A 396 5.48 -0.65 1.75
C GLU A 396 6.62 0.13 1.06
N LEU A 397 6.43 0.58 -0.18
CA LEU A 397 7.40 1.46 -0.85
C LEU A 397 7.52 2.82 -0.15
N GLU A 398 6.41 3.46 0.26
CA GLU A 398 6.45 4.72 1.02
C GLU A 398 7.22 4.58 2.35
N ARG A 399 6.96 3.49 3.09
CA ARG A 399 7.68 3.17 4.33
C ARG A 399 9.16 2.93 4.06
N TYR A 400 9.49 2.28 2.95
CA TYR A 400 10.88 2.07 2.56
C TYR A 400 11.57 3.41 2.26
N ILE A 401 10.95 4.28 1.47
CA ILE A 401 11.46 5.62 1.13
C ILE A 401 11.69 6.46 2.38
N ALA A 402 10.73 6.49 3.31
CA ALA A 402 10.86 7.23 4.56
C ALA A 402 12.06 6.79 5.43
N ASN A 403 12.48 5.52 5.30
CA ASN A 403 13.64 4.97 6.01
C ASN A 403 14.98 5.20 5.29
N HIS A 404 14.98 5.83 4.12
CA HIS A 404 16.19 6.16 3.35
C HIS A 404 16.26 7.66 3.01
N PRO A 405 16.28 8.57 4.02
CA PRO A 405 16.31 10.01 3.80
C PRO A 405 17.56 10.51 3.07
N GLU A 406 18.60 9.69 2.99
CA GLU A 406 19.84 9.98 2.26
C GLU A 406 19.75 9.73 0.75
N VAL A 407 18.63 9.17 0.26
CA VAL A 407 18.37 8.90 -1.16
C VAL A 407 17.24 9.78 -1.65
N LYS A 408 17.41 10.40 -2.82
CA LYS A 408 16.35 11.14 -3.49
C LYS A 408 15.54 10.23 -4.39
N PHE A 409 14.23 10.16 -4.13
CA PHE A 409 13.30 9.38 -4.93
C PHE A 409 12.46 10.29 -5.83
N TRP A 410 12.37 9.92 -7.10
CA TRP A 410 11.61 10.62 -8.10
C TRP A 410 10.54 9.71 -8.69
N ASN A 411 9.31 10.20 -8.81
CA ASN A 411 8.24 9.59 -9.60
C ASN A 411 8.14 10.29 -10.95
N SER A 412 8.05 9.54 -12.05
CA SER A 412 7.92 10.09 -13.40
C SER A 412 6.49 10.24 -13.90
N SER A 413 5.47 9.83 -13.13
CA SER A 413 4.07 10.01 -13.52
C SER A 413 3.19 10.44 -12.35
N ARG A 414 2.16 11.24 -12.68
CA ARG A 414 1.06 11.61 -11.77
C ARG A 414 -0.21 10.78 -11.98
N ASP A 415 -0.24 9.91 -12.99
CA ASP A 415 -1.44 9.15 -13.36
C ASP A 415 -1.68 7.96 -12.41
N GLY A 416 -0.60 7.42 -11.84
CA GLY A 416 -0.64 6.39 -10.80
C GLY A 416 -0.92 6.95 -9.41
N ALA A 417 -1.03 6.06 -8.43
CA ALA A 417 -1.18 6.39 -7.03
C ALA A 417 -0.09 7.37 -6.56
N ALA A 418 -0.48 8.41 -5.82
CA ALA A 418 0.47 9.36 -5.26
C ALA A 418 1.42 8.66 -4.27
N LEU A 419 2.73 8.85 -4.43
CA LEU A 419 3.75 8.26 -3.57
C LEU A 419 4.28 9.28 -2.57
N LEU A 420 4.02 9.05 -1.29
CA LEU A 420 4.62 9.85 -0.21
C LEU A 420 6.14 9.65 -0.17
N GLY A 421 6.89 10.75 -0.09
CA GLY A 421 8.35 10.75 -0.05
C GLY A 421 9.03 10.78 -1.42
N CYS A 422 8.26 10.78 -2.51
CA CYS A 422 8.77 11.01 -3.86
C CYS A 422 8.47 12.44 -4.33
N ASP A 423 9.47 13.10 -4.93
CA ASP A 423 9.26 14.26 -5.77
C ASP A 423 8.87 13.84 -7.19
N TYR A 424 8.29 14.73 -8.00
CA TYR A 424 8.08 14.47 -9.42
C TYR A 424 9.31 14.87 -10.24
N HIS A 425 9.79 13.98 -11.11
CA HIS A 425 10.99 14.24 -11.89
C HIS A 425 10.77 15.39 -12.91
N PRO A 426 11.59 16.45 -12.91
CA PRO A 426 11.31 17.67 -13.68
C PRO A 426 11.27 17.46 -15.21
N GLU A 427 12.04 16.49 -15.72
CA GLU A 427 12.21 16.27 -17.16
C GLU A 427 11.49 15.03 -17.70
N LEU A 428 11.03 14.16 -16.80
CA LEU A 428 10.43 12.86 -17.15
C LEU A 428 8.91 12.85 -16.95
N MET A 429 8.34 13.94 -16.43
CA MET A 429 6.90 14.12 -16.38
C MET A 429 6.33 14.28 -17.80
N PRO A 430 5.30 13.50 -18.19
CA PRO A 430 4.65 13.62 -19.50
C PRO A 430 3.92 14.95 -19.73
#